data_AF-A0A348VT02-F1
#
_entry.id   AF-A0A348VT02-F1
#
_cell.length_a   1.000
_cell.length_b   1.000
_cell.length_c   1.000
_cell.angle_alpha   90.00
_cell.angle_beta   90.00
_cell.angle_gamma   90.00
#
_symmetry.space_group_name_H-M   'P 1'
#
loop_
_entity.id
_entity.type
_entity.pdbx_description
1 polymer ?
#
loop_
_entity_poly.entity_id
_entity_poly.type
_entity_poly.pdbx_seq_one_letter_code
_entity_poly.pdbx_strand_id
1 'polypeptide(L)'
;MPDQSIDLTKGLRTWAEKNEVTPAQFAEKTGYKYSYAWDLLRGRGTFTQESLGRFVFAYGLEAVAEVLKLAGAKDEALTLPSPKGRGGKSEGGSRRSLAA
;
A
#
# COMPACT_ATOMS: atom_id res chain seq x y z
N MET A 1 -23.38 17.34 -0.68
CA MET A 1 -22.64 16.07 -0.73
C MET A 1 -21.52 16.18 0.27
N PRO A 2 -21.40 15.34 1.33
CA PRO A 2 -20.23 15.41 2.18
C PRO A 2 -19.01 15.02 1.34
N ASP A 3 -18.10 15.97 1.20
CA ASP A 3 -16.76 15.80 0.63
C ASP A 3 -16.03 14.79 1.53
N GLN A 4 -16.04 13.51 1.13
CA GLN A 4 -15.34 12.47 1.88
C GLN A 4 -13.85 12.58 1.60
N SER A 5 -13.22 13.51 2.30
CA SER A 5 -11.77 13.64 2.36
C SER A 5 -11.18 12.37 2.97
N ILE A 6 -10.27 11.72 2.22
CA ILE A 6 -9.54 10.54 2.68
C ILE A 6 -8.62 10.97 3.82
N ASP A 7 -8.81 10.39 5.00
CA ASP A 7 -8.00 10.71 6.19
C ASP A 7 -7.02 9.56 6.48
N LEU A 8 -5.84 9.66 5.87
CA LEU A 8 -4.77 8.67 6.02
C LEU A 8 -4.28 8.55 7.46
N THR A 9 -4.31 9.65 8.22
CA THR A 9 -3.90 9.68 9.62
C THR A 9 -4.86 8.84 10.47
N LYS A 10 -6.18 9.01 10.24
CA LYS A 10 -7.21 8.19 10.86
C LYS A 10 -7.07 6.71 10.47
N GLY A 11 -6.81 6.43 9.19
CA GLY A 11 -6.60 5.08 8.69
C GLY A 11 -5.41 4.39 9.37
N LEU A 12 -4.27 5.06 9.43
CA LEU A 12 -3.05 4.56 10.08
C LEU A 12 -3.27 4.28 11.56
N ARG A 13 -3.90 5.21 12.28
CA ARG A 13 -4.19 5.06 13.70
C ARG A 13 -5.09 3.85 13.95
N THR A 14 -6.20 3.75 13.21
CA THR A 14 -7.15 2.64 13.36
C THR A 14 -6.47 1.30 13.05
N TRP A 15 -5.63 1.26 12.02
CA TRP A 15 -4.86 0.08 11.66
C TRP A 15 -3.88 -0.32 12.78
N ALA A 16 -3.17 0.65 13.36
CA ALA A 16 -2.22 0.40 14.44
C ALA A 16 -2.91 -0.08 15.73
N GLU A 17 -4.07 0.50 16.06
CA GLU A 17 -4.90 0.05 17.20
C GLU A 17 -5.39 -1.39 16.99
N LYS A 18 -5.83 -1.74 15.77
CA LYS A 18 -6.31 -3.09 15.44
C LYS A 18 -5.21 -4.15 15.44
N ASN A 19 -4.01 -3.80 15.02
CA ASN A 19 -2.86 -4.72 14.92
C ASN A 19 -1.95 -4.64 16.16
N GLU A 20 -2.37 -3.94 17.22
CA GLU A 20 -1.64 -3.76 18.48
C GLU A 20 -0.20 -3.23 18.27
N VAL A 21 0.00 -2.42 17.23
CA VAL A 21 1.32 -1.90 16.86
C VAL A 21 1.71 -0.79 17.81
N THR A 22 2.77 -1.02 18.58
CA THR A 22 3.30 0.00 19.47
C THR A 22 4.14 1.05 18.71
N PRO A 23 4.27 2.29 19.22
CA PRO A 23 5.16 3.28 18.63
C PRO A 23 6.62 2.82 18.51
N ALA A 24 7.08 1.96 19.42
CA ALA A 24 8.42 1.39 19.38
C ALA A 24 8.60 0.43 18.19
N GLN A 25 7.67 -0.52 18.02
CA GLN A 25 7.68 -1.45 16.87
C GLN A 25 7.53 -0.69 15.54
N PHE A 26 6.67 0.33 15.52
CA PHE A 26 6.49 1.16 14.34
C PHE A 26 7.78 1.88 13.97
N ALA A 27 8.44 2.53 14.94
CA ALA A 27 9.72 3.20 14.75
C ALA A 27 10.80 2.24 14.23
N GLU A 28 10.91 1.05 14.83
CA GLU A 28 11.89 0.03 14.45
C GLU A 28 11.70 -0.43 13.00
N LYS A 29 10.48 -0.79 12.62
CA LYS A 29 10.19 -1.30 11.27
C LYS A 29 10.30 -0.24 10.17
N THR A 30 9.98 1.01 10.48
CA THR A 30 9.97 2.12 9.50
C THR A 30 11.27 2.92 9.48
N GLY A 31 12.17 2.69 10.44
CA GLY A 31 13.40 3.48 10.63
C GLY A 31 13.16 4.89 11.15
N TYR A 32 11.98 5.18 11.71
CA TYR A 32 11.67 6.49 12.29
C TYR A 32 12.23 6.64 13.70
N LYS A 33 12.38 7.90 14.12
CA LYS A 33 12.57 8.20 15.55
C LYS A 33 11.30 7.85 16.32
N TYR A 34 11.47 7.34 17.54
CA TYR A 34 10.36 7.00 18.43
C TYR A 34 9.36 8.14 18.60
N SER A 35 9.85 9.37 18.79
CA SER A 35 8.99 10.56 18.94
C SER A 35 8.09 10.77 17.72
N TYR A 36 8.65 10.66 16.52
CA TYR A 36 7.92 10.83 15.27
C TYR A 36 6.89 9.70 15.05
N ALA A 37 7.26 8.45 15.35
CA ALA A 37 6.33 7.32 15.32
C ALA A 37 5.17 7.52 16.31
N TRP A 38 5.47 8.02 17.51
CA TRP A 38 4.48 8.30 18.53
C TRP A 38 3.50 9.40 18.09
N ASP A 39 4.00 10.49 17.49
CA ASP A 39 3.17 11.57 16.96
C ASP A 39 2.26 11.09 15.81
N LEU A 40 2.79 10.25 14.90
CA LEU A 40 2.01 9.67 13.80
C LEU A 40 0.87 8.78 14.31
N LEU A 41 1.16 7.83 15.19
CA LEU A 41 0.14 6.89 15.69
C LEU A 41 -0.92 7.55 16.58
N ARG A 42 -0.60 8.70 17.20
CA ARG A 42 -1.55 9.49 18.00
C ARG A 42 -2.30 10.55 17.18
N GLY A 43 -2.00 10.68 15.89
CA GLY A 43 -2.62 11.67 15.01
C GLY A 43 -2.20 13.12 15.27
N ARG A 44 -1.05 13.32 15.93
CA ARG A 44 -0.42 14.65 16.10
C ARG A 44 0.48 14.99 14.92
N GLY A 45 1.02 13.97 14.25
CA GLY A 45 1.82 14.11 13.03
C GLY A 45 0.99 13.91 11.77
N THR A 46 1.43 14.53 10.67
CA THR A 46 0.84 14.32 9.34
C THR A 46 1.42 13.07 8.71
N PHE A 47 0.57 12.11 8.34
CA PHE A 47 1.00 10.93 7.59
C PHE A 47 1.14 11.27 6.09
N THR A 48 2.37 11.59 5.68
CA THR A 48 2.70 12.07 4.33
C THR A 48 2.83 10.92 3.31
N GLN A 49 2.89 11.25 2.01
CA GLN A 49 3.16 10.27 0.95
C GLN A 49 4.51 9.56 1.12
N GLU A 50 5.56 10.27 1.57
CA GLU A 50 6.84 9.65 1.95
C GLU A 50 6.66 8.65 3.09
N SER A 51 5.83 8.99 4.07
CA SER A 51 5.54 8.11 5.20
C SER A 51 4.77 6.87 4.79
N LEU A 52 3.83 7.02 3.86
CA LEU A 52 3.16 5.91 3.22
C LEU A 52 4.15 5.01 2.47
N GLY A 53 5.10 5.58 1.72
CA GLY A 53 6.13 4.82 1.03
C GLY A 53 6.97 3.95 1.98
N ARG A 54 7.46 4.52 3.09
CA ARG A 54 8.20 3.76 4.11
C ARG A 54 7.34 2.70 4.78
N PHE A 55 6.07 3.02 5.03
CA PHE A 55 5.11 2.09 5.59
C PHE A 55 4.88 0.88 4.66
N VAL A 56 4.76 1.10 3.34
CA VAL A 56 4.65 0.03 2.32
C VAL A 56 5.85 -0.91 2.42
N PHE A 57 7.08 -0.38 2.52
CA PHE A 57 8.28 -1.21 2.63
C PHE A 57 8.36 -1.98 3.96
N ALA A 58 7.86 -1.39 5.05
CA ALA A 58 7.95 -1.96 6.39
C ALA A 58 6.88 -3.03 6.69
N TYR A 59 5.66 -2.87 6.16
CA TYR A 59 4.50 -3.70 6.50
C TYR A 59 3.84 -4.38 5.28
N GLY A 60 4.26 -4.03 4.07
CA GLY A 60 3.75 -4.61 2.83
C GLY A 60 2.49 -3.93 2.28
N LEU A 61 2.09 -4.37 1.09
CA LEU A 61 0.95 -3.81 0.35
C LEU A 61 -0.40 -4.12 1.01
N GLU A 62 -0.53 -5.27 1.69
CA GLU A 62 -1.74 -5.68 2.41
C GLU A 62 -2.10 -4.69 3.52
N ALA A 63 -1.10 -4.32 4.34
CA ALA A 63 -1.29 -3.34 5.41
C ALA A 63 -1.69 -1.96 4.87
N VAL A 64 -1.12 -1.57 3.73
CA VAL A 64 -1.43 -0.29 3.06
C VAL A 64 -2.85 -0.29 2.53
N ALA A 65 -3.29 -1.38 1.90
CA ALA A 65 -4.66 -1.54 1.44
C ALA A 65 -5.66 -1.41 2.59
N GLU A 66 -5.33 -1.99 3.75
CA GLU A 66 -6.14 -1.88 4.95
C GLU A 66 -6.18 -0.45 5.50
N VAL A 67 -5.03 0.24 5.60
CA VAL A 67 -4.96 1.65 5.99
C VAL A 67 -5.80 2.53 5.07
N LEU A 68 -5.74 2.32 3.76
CA LEU A 68 -6.51 3.08 2.77
C LEU A 68 -8.02 2.84 2.92
N LYS A 69 -8.45 1.59 3.13
CA LYS A 69 -9.85 1.26 3.41
C LYS A 69 -10.34 1.95 4.68
N LEU A 70 -9.54 1.90 5.75
CA LEU A 70 -9.86 2.55 7.03
C LEU A 70 -9.86 4.09 6.92
N ALA A 71 -9.05 4.65 6.00
CA ALA A 71 -9.01 6.07 5.68
C ALA A 71 -10.23 6.54 4.84
N GLY A 72 -11.08 5.62 4.37
CA GLY A 72 -12.26 5.93 3.57
C GLY A 72 -12.03 5.91 2.06
N ALA A 73 -10.95 5.31 1.57
CA ALA A 73 -10.77 5.10 0.13
C ALA A 73 -11.83 4.12 -0.39
N LYS A 74 -12.57 4.51 -1.45
CA LYS A 74 -13.52 3.61 -2.13
C LYS A 74 -12.76 2.52 -2.88
N ASP A 75 -13.35 1.32 -2.90
CA ASP A 75 -12.78 0.08 -3.45
C ASP A 75 -12.33 0.17 -4.93
N GLU A 76 -12.85 1.15 -5.70
CA GLU A 76 -12.44 1.40 -7.10
C GLU A 76 -10.95 1.79 -7.28
N ALA A 77 -10.26 2.22 -6.22
CA ALA A 77 -8.83 2.55 -6.25
C ALA A 77 -7.90 1.34 -6.03
N LEU A 78 -8.44 0.17 -5.64
CA LEU A 78 -7.68 -1.06 -5.38
C LEU A 78 -7.69 -2.04 -6.55
N THR A 79 -8.44 -1.74 -7.62
CA THR A 79 -8.20 -2.34 -8.93
C THR A 79 -6.87 -1.83 -9.46
N LEU A 80 -5.79 -2.54 -9.11
CA LEU A 80 -4.58 -2.52 -9.94
C LEU A 80 -5.03 -2.67 -11.40
N PRO A 81 -4.54 -1.86 -12.34
CA PRO A 81 -4.71 -2.21 -13.74
C PRO A 81 -4.11 -3.60 -13.87
N SER A 82 -4.95 -4.60 -14.08
CA SER A 82 -4.51 -5.91 -14.56
C SER A 82 -3.51 -5.62 -15.68
N PRO A 83 -2.29 -6.17 -15.64
CA PRO A 83 -1.29 -5.87 -16.66
C PRO A 83 -1.94 -6.11 -18.02
N LYS A 84 -2.27 -5.00 -18.70
CA LYS A 84 -2.93 -5.00 -20.00
C LYS A 84 -2.01 -5.83 -20.88
N GLY A 85 -2.51 -6.97 -21.34
CA GLY A 85 -1.73 -8.02 -21.99
C GLY A 85 -0.66 -7.44 -22.91
N ARG A 86 0.60 -7.60 -22.53
CA ARG A 86 1.73 -7.39 -23.42
C ARG A 86 1.95 -8.72 -24.13
N GLY A 87 1.61 -8.74 -25.41
CA GLY A 87 1.40 -9.93 -26.21
C GLY A 87 2.54 -10.94 -26.16
N GLY A 88 2.20 -12.17 -25.79
CA GLY A 88 2.87 -13.37 -26.29
C GLY A 88 2.06 -13.88 -27.47
N LYS A 89 2.41 -13.43 -28.67
CA LYS A 89 1.88 -13.95 -29.93
C LYS A 89 2.32 -15.42 -30.04
N SER A 90 1.44 -16.36 -29.65
CA SER A 90 1.57 -17.75 -30.05
C SER A 90 1.32 -17.84 -31.55
N GLU A 91 2.36 -17.52 -32.34
CA GLU A 91 2.41 -17.87 -33.75
C GLU A 91 2.85 -19.33 -33.86
N GLY A 92 1.86 -20.22 -33.77
CA GLY A 92 1.95 -21.52 -34.44
C GLY A 92 2.02 -21.26 -35.94
N GLY A 93 3.21 -21.38 -36.51
CA GLY A 93 3.50 -21.05 -37.90
C GLY A 93 4.51 -22.00 -38.50
N SER A 94 4.03 -23.19 -38.87
CA SER A 94 4.71 -24.21 -39.68
C SER A 94 5.48 -23.62 -40.87
N ARG A 95 6.79 -23.90 -40.93
CA ARG A 95 7.63 -23.98 -42.16
C ARG A 95 8.72 -25.04 -41.88
N ARG A 96 8.65 -26.23 -42.52
CA ARG A 96 9.41 -26.61 -43.75
C ARG A 96 10.94 -26.59 -43.52
N SER A 97 11.77 -27.60 -43.78
CA SER A 97 11.71 -28.76 -44.68
C SER A 97 12.95 -29.66 -44.49
N LEU A 98 12.86 -30.88 -45.04
CA LEU A 98 13.90 -31.64 -45.78
C LEU A 98 15.14 -32.26 -45.08
N ALA A 99 15.20 -33.60 -45.20
CA ALA A 99 16.28 -34.42 -45.77
C ALA A 99 17.72 -34.29 -45.25
N ALA A 100 18.21 -35.40 -44.66
CA ALA A 100 19.51 -36.04 -44.95
C ALA A 100 19.45 -37.50 -44.47
#